data_AF-A0A6G0W510-F1
#
_entry.id   AF-A0A6G0W510-F1
#
_cell.length_a   1.000
_cell.length_b   1.000
_cell.length_c   1.000
_cell.angle_alpha   90.00
_cell.angle_beta   90.00
_cell.angle_gamma   90.00
#
_symmetry.space_group_name_H-M   'P 1'
#
loop_
_entity.id
_entity.type
_entity.pdbx_description
1 polymer ?
#
loop_
_entity_poly.entity_id
_entity_poly.type
_entity_poly.pdbx_seq_one_letter_code
_entity_poly.pdbx_strand_id
1 'polypeptide(L)'
;METEYLVSELTDSGENTLNQNENGNIVGINDSSEISETIKIPAMLIQKKTTDEFYEHYTIHSLNEPRKNAKATDLYQMLKIDINPIDQRDLNLDVKCFPVLFPYGKDGQYSERLVNLSSNEFIKSCLLSMNPIFRTNIQYLFFLLHDANIRALKSGIYHKLSTIKSKDKFMSSECLEMLKNDQLEGNLTTIFARLRNASQYWLGPRSDIETMITWYGPVTFFLTLSPTEYNWDRLDSYLRKVNNVTEEGKSLSALIAYDPISTSRFIDNEFKAMLDFLTSKNGPLGVIEHYVWRREYQTRGLQHFHMLIWIKGAPVLGNAINETVANFIADKITCVKPDKNTFPQLSEPWKGNMDIQFIGEKSCALSSYITKYQTKPEKSYAAQSFDLLNNTKYLSSKLWNLALRSLNNRECGSLEASDTLLSIPLFGTDSNTTIKWLDVSINRNRRLKPKKEIEKLDNQSTDLFYPSLIDNHYPHRPHEMEDISLFDYASKYDIVKKKKPYNKQLKYYDYSGFGYLKE
;
A
#
# COMPACT_ATOMS: atom_id res chain seq x y z
N MET A 1 13.98 34.01 2.15
CA MET A 1 14.28 34.03 3.59
C MET A 1 14.70 32.63 3.95
N GLU A 2 15.97 32.50 4.29
CA GLU A 2 16.64 31.23 4.57
C GLU A 2 16.36 30.87 6.03
N THR A 3 15.74 29.71 6.27
CA THR A 3 15.59 29.15 7.61
C THR A 3 16.83 28.34 7.97
N GLU A 4 17.64 28.87 8.90
CA GLU A 4 18.78 28.21 9.53
C GLU A 4 18.30 27.21 10.61
N TYR A 5 18.88 26.01 10.65
CA TYR A 5 18.73 25.07 11.77
C TYR A 5 20.09 24.91 12.46
N LEU A 6 20.18 25.37 13.72
CA LEU A 6 21.30 25.16 14.62
C LEU A 6 21.27 23.73 15.19
N VAL A 7 22.35 22.98 15.00
CA VAL A 7 22.64 21.74 15.75
C VAL A 7 23.93 21.98 16.53
N SER A 8 23.82 22.02 17.87
CA SER A 8 24.95 22.12 18.77
C SER A 8 25.67 20.76 18.87
N GLU A 9 26.93 20.70 18.45
CA GLU A 9 27.82 19.59 18.81
C GLU A 9 28.34 19.80 20.24
N LEU A 10 28.11 18.81 21.09
CA LEU A 10 28.82 18.65 22.37
C LEU A 10 30.18 18.02 22.04
N THR A 11 31.26 18.78 22.13
CA THR A 11 32.62 18.23 22.15
C THR A 11 33.02 17.91 23.59
N ASP A 12 33.35 16.63 23.78
CA ASP A 12 33.81 16.05 25.04
C ASP A 12 35.19 16.60 25.41
N SER A 13 35.32 17.04 26.66
CA SER A 13 36.54 17.61 27.22
C SER A 13 37.54 16.51 27.59
N GLY A 14 38.72 16.52 26.99
CA GLY A 14 39.84 15.66 27.39
C GLY A 14 41.18 16.28 27.01
N GLU A 15 41.89 16.80 28.01
CA GLU A 15 43.26 17.32 27.95
C GLU A 15 44.27 16.24 27.50
N ASN A 16 45.28 16.64 26.72
CA ASN A 16 46.71 16.39 27.02
C ASN A 16 47.67 17.03 26.00
N THR A 17 48.32 18.11 26.45
CA THR A 17 49.76 18.48 26.34
C THR A 17 50.61 18.22 25.08
N LEU A 18 51.15 19.35 24.59
CA LEU A 18 52.54 19.66 24.14
C LEU A 18 53.12 19.01 22.87
N ASN A 19 53.37 19.84 21.85
CA ASN A 19 54.74 20.22 21.45
C ASN A 19 54.76 21.43 20.49
N GLN A 20 55.72 22.34 20.74
CA GLN A 20 56.08 23.46 19.88
C GLN A 20 57.03 23.03 18.76
N ASN A 21 56.94 23.75 17.62
CA ASN A 21 57.99 24.32 16.76
C ASN A 21 57.41 24.48 15.34
N GLU A 22 57.81 25.39 14.46
CA GLU A 22 58.67 26.58 14.48
C GLU A 22 58.26 27.33 13.19
N ASN A 23 57.58 28.47 13.30
CA ASN A 23 57.49 29.52 12.28
C ASN A 23 56.68 30.67 12.90
N GLY A 24 57.41 31.52 13.62
CA GLY A 24 56.86 32.67 14.31
C GLY A 24 56.07 33.57 13.37
N ASN A 25 54.77 33.68 13.64
CA ASN A 25 53.96 34.85 13.39
C ASN A 25 52.83 34.86 14.43
N ILE A 26 52.94 35.77 15.40
CA ILE A 26 51.81 36.21 16.24
C ILE A 26 51.57 37.66 15.86
N VAL A 27 50.47 37.95 15.17
CA VAL A 27 49.80 39.25 15.24
C VAL A 27 48.29 39.07 15.01
N GLY A 28 47.50 39.44 16.03
CA GLY A 28 46.13 39.93 15.85
C GLY A 28 45.00 38.92 16.05
N ILE A 29 44.55 38.76 17.29
CA ILE A 29 43.14 38.41 17.57
C ILE A 29 42.33 39.63 17.16
N ASN A 30 41.61 39.52 16.04
CA ASN A 30 40.43 40.33 15.79
C ASN A 30 39.23 39.41 15.99
N ASP A 31 38.52 39.67 17.09
CA ASP A 31 37.18 39.15 17.33
C ASP A 31 36.24 39.51 16.17
N SER A 32 35.26 38.63 15.95
CA SER A 32 34.10 38.77 15.06
C SER A 32 34.34 38.61 13.55
N SER A 33 34.41 37.36 13.10
CA SER A 33 33.86 37.00 11.79
C SER A 33 33.32 35.56 11.86
N GLU A 34 32.00 35.44 11.95
CA GLU A 34 31.27 34.18 11.85
C GLU A 34 31.60 33.48 10.53
N ILE A 35 32.17 32.28 10.61
CA ILE A 35 32.24 31.36 9.49
C ILE A 35 31.18 30.29 9.76
N SER A 36 29.97 30.55 9.26
CA SER A 36 28.90 29.56 9.09
C SER A 36 29.20 28.75 7.83
N GLU A 37 30.02 27.71 7.95
CA GLU A 37 30.13 26.71 6.87
C GLU A 37 28.94 25.76 6.98
N THR A 38 27.91 26.05 6.17
CA THR A 38 26.76 25.17 5.97
C THR A 38 27.24 23.88 5.31
N ILE A 39 27.27 22.77 6.05
CA ILE A 39 27.54 21.45 5.45
C ILE A 39 26.35 21.08 4.55
N LYS A 40 26.46 21.42 3.27
CA LYS A 40 25.57 20.91 2.22
C LYS A 40 25.73 19.40 2.16
N ILE A 41 24.72 18.64 2.59
CA ILE A 41 24.66 17.19 2.36
C ILE A 41 24.65 16.98 0.83
N PRO A 42 25.69 16.38 0.23
CA PRO A 42 25.73 16.19 -1.21
C PRO A 42 24.64 15.19 -1.62
N ALA A 43 23.87 15.51 -2.67
CA ALA A 43 23.00 14.53 -3.29
C ALA A 43 23.85 13.40 -3.90
N MET A 44 23.56 12.13 -3.61
CA MET A 44 24.28 10.96 -4.17
C MET A 44 24.10 10.76 -5.69
N LEU A 45 23.38 11.65 -6.38
CA LEU A 45 23.05 11.67 -7.82
C LEU A 45 23.05 13.18 -8.22
N ILE A 46 23.89 13.77 -9.08
CA ILE A 46 23.85 13.91 -10.57
C ILE A 46 25.23 14.41 -11.13
N GLN A 47 25.63 14.00 -12.35
CA GLN A 47 26.35 14.83 -13.34
C GLN A 47 26.34 14.12 -14.72
N LYS A 48 26.11 14.89 -15.80
CA LYS A 48 26.23 14.45 -17.22
C LYS A 48 27.64 14.70 -17.77
N LYS A 49 28.32 15.74 -17.28
CA LYS A 49 29.71 16.10 -17.57
C LYS A 49 30.32 16.77 -16.34
N THR A 50 31.63 16.63 -16.17
CA THR A 50 32.45 17.08 -15.03
C THR A 50 32.42 18.58 -14.71
N THR A 51 31.73 19.41 -15.48
CA THR A 51 31.85 20.88 -15.44
C THR A 51 30.57 21.63 -15.04
N ASP A 52 29.46 20.96 -14.72
CA ASP A 52 28.23 21.64 -14.29
C ASP A 52 28.26 21.92 -12.78
N GLU A 53 28.27 23.20 -12.42
CA GLU A 53 28.04 23.69 -11.06
C GLU A 53 26.56 24.05 -10.87
N PHE A 54 25.97 23.56 -9.78
CA PHE A 54 24.56 23.67 -9.34
C PHE A 54 23.56 22.67 -9.95
N TYR A 55 22.94 21.82 -9.10
CA TYR A 55 21.50 21.82 -8.82
C TYR A 55 21.11 20.74 -7.79
N GLU A 56 20.10 21.04 -6.99
CA GLU A 56 19.60 20.26 -5.87
C GLU A 56 18.65 19.13 -6.29
N HIS A 57 18.78 17.98 -5.59
CA HIS A 57 17.80 16.92 -5.29
C HIS A 57 16.61 16.71 -6.24
N TYR A 58 16.46 15.47 -6.75
CA TYR A 58 15.23 14.91 -7.37
C TYR A 58 14.17 15.95 -7.72
N THR A 59 14.14 16.43 -8.97
CA THR A 59 13.10 17.39 -9.38
C THR A 59 11.72 16.73 -9.33
N ILE A 60 11.04 16.93 -8.19
CA ILE A 60 9.60 17.15 -8.14
C ILE A 60 9.34 18.23 -9.17
N HIS A 61 8.66 17.87 -10.25
CA HIS A 61 8.22 18.84 -11.24
C HIS A 61 7.36 19.89 -10.51
N SER A 62 7.79 21.15 -10.50
CA SER A 62 6.98 22.23 -9.95
C SER A 62 5.66 22.26 -10.72
N LEU A 63 4.53 22.28 -10.00
CA LEU A 63 3.18 22.33 -10.61
C LEU A 63 3.01 23.51 -11.58
N ASN A 64 3.84 24.55 -11.44
CA ASN A 64 3.76 25.79 -12.20
C ASN A 64 4.55 25.80 -13.52
N GLU A 65 5.37 24.78 -13.80
CA GLU A 65 6.13 24.72 -15.06
C GLU A 65 5.38 23.95 -16.16
N PRO A 66 5.52 24.31 -17.44
CA PRO A 66 4.95 23.51 -18.53
C PRO A 66 5.65 22.16 -18.62
N ARG A 67 4.89 21.07 -18.54
CA ARG A 67 5.44 19.71 -18.66
C ARG A 67 6.03 19.51 -20.05
N LYS A 68 7.36 19.36 -20.15
CA LYS A 68 8.02 19.01 -21.41
C LYS A 68 7.59 17.61 -21.85
N ASN A 69 6.98 17.50 -23.03
CA ASN A 69 6.66 16.24 -23.68
C ASN A 69 7.93 15.59 -24.27
N ALA A 70 8.79 15.03 -23.40
CA ALA A 70 9.96 14.24 -23.78
C ALA A 70 10.02 12.96 -22.93
N LYS A 71 10.81 11.95 -23.36
CA LYS A 71 10.91 10.70 -22.59
C LYS A 71 11.64 10.96 -21.28
N ALA A 72 11.32 10.22 -20.23
CA ALA A 72 11.99 10.33 -18.93
C ALA A 72 13.51 10.19 -19.04
N THR A 73 14.01 9.34 -19.94
CA THR A 73 15.46 9.17 -20.22
C THR A 73 16.10 10.38 -20.90
N ASP A 74 15.30 11.20 -21.59
CA ASP A 74 15.74 12.42 -22.27
C ASP A 74 15.72 13.62 -21.30
N LEU A 75 14.88 13.54 -20.27
CA LEU A 75 14.69 14.57 -19.24
C LEU A 75 15.52 14.33 -17.96
N TYR A 76 15.84 13.07 -17.64
CA TYR A 76 16.44 12.67 -16.38
C TYR A 76 17.60 11.69 -16.62
N GLN A 77 18.76 11.96 -16.02
CA GLN A 77 19.93 11.08 -16.04
C GLN A 77 20.46 10.87 -14.61
N MET A 78 20.74 9.62 -14.25
CA MET A 78 21.37 9.28 -12.97
C MET A 78 22.88 9.56 -13.01
N LEU A 79 23.50 9.83 -11.85
CA LEU A 79 24.97 9.77 -11.76
C LEU A 79 25.43 8.39 -12.19
N LYS A 80 26.44 8.37 -13.06
CA LYS A 80 27.31 7.22 -13.16
C LYS A 80 28.20 7.23 -11.92
N ILE A 81 27.87 6.38 -10.94
CA ILE A 81 28.69 6.20 -9.76
C ILE A 81 29.71 5.12 -10.10
N ASP A 82 30.98 5.49 -10.21
CA ASP A 82 32.11 4.57 -10.47
C ASP A 82 32.55 3.86 -9.18
N ILE A 83 31.57 3.31 -8.46
CA ILE A 83 31.79 2.43 -7.31
C ILE A 83 31.20 1.06 -7.60
N ASN A 84 31.72 0.04 -6.93
CA ASN A 84 31.11 -1.27 -6.98
C ASN A 84 29.69 -1.18 -6.40
N PRO A 85 28.66 -1.64 -7.14
CA PRO A 85 27.30 -1.64 -6.65
C PRO A 85 27.20 -2.50 -5.39
N ILE A 86 26.51 -1.99 -4.37
CA ILE A 86 26.20 -2.75 -3.17
C ILE A 86 25.15 -3.80 -3.55
N ASP A 87 25.32 -5.03 -3.06
CA ASP A 87 24.33 -6.08 -3.25
C ASP A 87 23.02 -5.69 -2.58
N GLN A 88 21.92 -5.65 -3.34
CA GLN A 88 20.57 -5.40 -2.82
C GLN A 88 20.11 -6.40 -1.74
N ARG A 89 20.82 -7.53 -1.59
CA ARG A 89 20.56 -8.57 -0.59
C ARG A 89 21.28 -8.32 0.73
N ASP A 90 22.12 -7.29 0.81
CA ASP A 90 22.81 -6.91 2.04
C ASP A 90 21.78 -6.56 3.12
N LEU A 91 21.88 -7.20 4.29
CA LEU A 91 20.98 -6.97 5.41
C LEU A 91 21.18 -5.60 6.07
N ASN A 92 22.30 -4.92 5.81
CA ASN A 92 22.62 -3.62 6.37
C ASN A 92 22.53 -2.51 5.31
N LEU A 93 21.74 -2.72 4.25
CA LEU A 93 21.64 -1.77 3.14
C LEU A 93 21.09 -0.41 3.57
N ASP A 94 20.12 -0.38 4.49
CA ASP A 94 19.55 0.86 5.02
C ASP A 94 20.58 1.71 5.78
N VAL A 95 21.33 1.10 6.70
CA VAL A 95 22.37 1.81 7.46
C VAL A 95 23.56 2.22 6.58
N LYS A 96 23.87 1.45 5.53
CA LYS A 96 24.96 1.78 4.57
C LYS A 96 24.57 2.88 3.60
N CYS A 97 23.33 2.89 3.12
CA CYS A 97 22.85 3.87 2.14
C CYS A 97 22.42 5.20 2.77
N PHE A 98 22.05 5.20 4.06
CA PHE A 98 21.52 6.38 4.73
C PHE A 98 22.29 6.72 6.02
N PRO A 99 23.60 7.05 5.93
CA PRO A 99 24.41 7.38 7.11
C PRO A 99 23.89 8.61 7.88
N VAL A 100 23.21 9.55 7.21
CA VAL A 100 22.56 10.69 7.87
C VAL A 100 21.38 10.26 8.76
N LEU A 101 20.67 9.19 8.37
CA LEU A 101 19.57 8.64 9.17
C LEU A 101 20.06 7.65 10.23
N PHE A 102 21.21 7.02 10.00
CA PHE A 102 21.84 6.03 10.86
C PHE A 102 23.31 6.40 11.13
N PRO A 103 23.59 7.47 11.90
CA PRO A 103 24.95 8.02 12.05
C PRO A 103 25.96 7.05 12.66
N TYR A 104 25.49 6.10 13.46
CA TYR A 104 26.34 5.09 14.09
C TYR A 104 26.42 3.78 13.30
N GLY A 105 25.76 3.68 12.14
CA GLY A 105 25.70 2.46 11.33
C GLY A 105 25.01 1.27 12.03
N LYS A 106 24.13 1.55 12.99
CA LYS A 106 23.44 0.58 13.86
C LYS A 106 21.92 0.73 13.75
N ASP A 107 21.21 -0.25 14.32
CA ASP A 107 19.75 -0.23 14.49
C ASP A 107 18.94 -0.21 13.18
N GLY A 108 19.52 -0.70 12.09
CA GLY A 108 18.84 -0.95 10.82
C GLY A 108 17.78 -2.06 10.91
N GLN A 109 17.03 -2.26 9.83
CA GLN A 109 15.85 -3.12 9.77
C GLN A 109 16.12 -4.53 10.31
N TYR A 110 17.29 -5.10 10.01
CA TYR A 110 17.65 -6.47 10.35
C TYR A 110 18.58 -6.58 11.57
N SER A 111 18.79 -5.49 12.32
CA SER A 111 19.56 -5.53 13.57
C SER A 111 18.91 -6.43 14.62
N GLU A 112 19.74 -7.11 15.41
CA GLU A 112 19.29 -7.89 16.55
C GLU A 112 18.63 -6.98 17.60
N ARG A 113 17.46 -7.40 18.09
CA ARG A 113 16.66 -6.66 19.07
C ARG A 113 16.08 -7.62 20.10
N LEU A 114 15.85 -7.11 21.32
CA LEU A 114 15.15 -7.85 22.37
C LEU A 114 13.73 -8.26 21.93
N VAL A 115 13.05 -7.37 21.20
CA VAL A 115 11.74 -7.63 20.61
C VAL A 115 11.90 -7.63 19.09
N ASN A 116 11.55 -8.76 18.47
CA ASN A 116 11.59 -8.87 17.02
C ASN A 116 10.49 -7.99 16.40
N LEU A 117 10.87 -7.16 15.42
CA LEU A 117 9.96 -6.32 14.65
C LEU A 117 9.79 -6.92 13.25
N SER A 118 8.56 -7.07 12.79
CA SER A 118 8.31 -7.29 11.37
C SER A 118 8.80 -6.09 10.56
N SER A 119 9.09 -6.29 9.27
CA SER A 119 9.48 -5.19 8.37
C SER A 119 8.49 -4.02 8.39
N ASN A 120 7.19 -4.30 8.54
CA ASN A 120 6.15 -3.27 8.61
C ASN A 120 6.23 -2.47 9.91
N GLU A 121 6.40 -3.16 11.05
CA GLU A 121 6.55 -2.49 12.35
C GLU A 121 7.81 -1.64 12.40
N PHE A 122 8.93 -2.13 11.87
CA PHE A 122 10.17 -1.36 11.75
C PHE A 122 9.96 -0.09 10.89
N ILE A 123 9.43 -0.24 9.67
CA ILE A 123 9.17 0.88 8.75
C ILE A 123 8.28 1.93 9.42
N LYS A 124 7.19 1.50 10.07
CA LYS A 124 6.30 2.41 10.79
C LYS A 124 6.99 3.09 11.96
N SER A 125 7.84 2.38 12.70
CA SER A 125 8.59 2.98 13.82
C SER A 125 9.50 4.12 13.35
N CYS A 126 10.14 3.99 12.18
CA CYS A 126 10.95 5.06 11.59
C CYS A 126 10.08 6.21 11.09
N LEU A 127 9.08 5.92 10.23
CA LEU A 127 8.28 6.95 9.56
C LEU A 127 7.31 7.69 10.51
N LEU A 128 6.93 7.06 11.63
CA LEU A 128 6.10 7.66 12.68
C LEU A 128 6.92 8.16 13.86
N SER A 129 8.25 8.15 13.76
CA SER A 129 9.13 8.68 14.79
C SER A 129 8.83 10.15 15.07
N MET A 130 9.06 10.56 16.32
CA MET A 130 9.02 11.96 16.72
C MET A 130 10.02 12.78 15.91
N ASN A 131 11.19 12.22 15.63
CA ASN A 131 12.21 12.85 14.80
C ASN A 131 11.77 12.84 13.31
N PRO A 132 11.61 14.01 12.66
CA PRO A 132 11.10 14.08 11.30
C PRO A 132 12.08 13.53 10.24
N ILE A 133 13.38 13.38 10.55
CA ILE A 133 14.41 13.06 9.53
C ILE A 133 14.07 11.85 8.67
N PHE A 134 13.39 10.83 9.23
CA PHE A 134 13.00 9.64 8.48
C PHE A 134 11.81 9.90 7.54
N ARG A 135 10.81 10.65 8.01
CA ARG A 135 9.56 10.87 7.27
C ARG A 135 9.66 11.98 6.22
N THR A 136 10.58 12.93 6.41
CA THR A 136 10.86 14.01 5.46
C THR A 136 11.95 13.64 4.44
N ASN A 137 12.64 12.51 4.62
CA ASN A 137 13.61 12.02 3.65
C ASN A 137 12.93 11.23 2.52
N ILE A 138 12.71 11.91 1.40
CA ILE A 138 12.03 11.33 0.23
C ILE A 138 12.79 10.14 -0.40
N GLN A 139 14.13 10.14 -0.33
CA GLN A 139 14.94 9.05 -0.87
C GLN A 139 14.77 7.79 -0.04
N TYR A 140 14.76 7.94 1.29
CA TYR A 140 14.51 6.86 2.23
C TYR A 140 13.11 6.28 2.05
N LEU A 141 12.10 7.14 1.85
CA LEU A 141 10.73 6.70 1.54
C LEU A 141 10.69 5.78 0.31
N PHE A 142 11.30 6.17 -0.81
CA PHE A 142 11.31 5.36 -2.02
C PHE A 142 12.21 4.12 -1.92
N PHE A 143 13.29 4.18 -1.15
CA PHE A 143 14.09 3.00 -0.78
C PHE A 143 13.24 1.97 -0.03
N LEU A 144 12.50 2.39 1.00
CA LEU A 144 11.61 1.52 1.75
C LEU A 144 10.49 0.95 0.87
N LEU A 145 9.93 1.78 -0.04
CA LEU A 145 8.93 1.32 -1.00
C LEU A 145 9.50 0.25 -1.94
N HIS A 146 10.74 0.44 -2.41
CA HIS A 146 11.42 -0.54 -3.25
C HIS A 146 11.58 -1.87 -2.51
N ASP A 147 12.10 -1.86 -1.28
CA ASP A 147 12.20 -3.07 -0.44
C ASP A 147 10.82 -3.74 -0.23
N ALA A 148 9.78 -2.95 0.08
CA ALA A 148 8.43 -3.47 0.25
C ALA A 148 7.88 -4.13 -1.02
N ASN A 149 8.08 -3.52 -2.18
CA ASN A 149 7.69 -4.09 -3.48
C ASN A 149 8.48 -5.38 -3.78
N ILE A 150 9.78 -5.39 -3.51
CA ILE A 150 10.65 -6.57 -3.66
C ILE A 150 10.15 -7.73 -2.79
N ARG A 151 9.79 -7.48 -1.53
CA ARG A 151 9.20 -8.49 -0.64
C ARG A 151 7.85 -9.00 -1.16
N ALA A 152 6.98 -8.10 -1.63
CA ALA A 152 5.69 -8.47 -2.22
C ALA A 152 5.84 -9.39 -3.45
N LEU A 153 6.79 -9.09 -4.33
CA LEU A 153 7.10 -9.90 -5.51
C LEU A 153 7.73 -11.23 -5.15
N LYS A 154 8.69 -11.27 -4.23
CA LYS A 154 9.25 -12.54 -3.72
C LYS A 154 8.14 -13.45 -3.20
N SER A 155 7.20 -12.89 -2.44
CA SER A 155 6.01 -13.61 -1.95
C SER A 155 5.10 -14.08 -3.09
N GLY A 156 4.83 -13.23 -4.09
CA GLY A 156 4.03 -13.57 -5.27
C GLY A 156 4.65 -14.70 -6.11
N ILE A 157 5.95 -14.62 -6.38
CA ILE A 157 6.72 -15.64 -7.10
C ILE A 157 6.73 -16.94 -6.31
N TYR A 158 7.04 -16.89 -5.02
CA TYR A 158 7.01 -18.07 -4.15
C TYR A 158 5.63 -18.73 -4.15
N HIS A 159 4.57 -17.93 -3.99
CA HIS A 159 3.20 -18.44 -4.04
C HIS A 159 2.91 -19.15 -5.36
N LYS A 160 3.26 -18.53 -6.48
CA LYS A 160 3.05 -19.11 -7.82
C LYS A 160 3.85 -20.40 -8.02
N LEU A 161 5.12 -20.44 -7.61
CA LEU A 161 5.97 -21.63 -7.67
C LEU A 161 5.53 -22.72 -6.68
N SER A 162 4.76 -22.37 -5.65
CA SER A 162 4.20 -23.32 -4.69
C SER A 162 2.77 -23.76 -5.01
N THR A 163 2.17 -23.31 -6.11
CA THR A 163 0.77 -23.60 -6.44
C THR A 163 0.69 -24.44 -7.72
N ILE A 164 0.01 -25.58 -7.63
CA ILE A 164 -0.20 -26.50 -8.75
C ILE A 164 -1.68 -26.64 -9.02
N LYS A 165 -2.05 -26.66 -10.30
CA LYS A 165 -3.37 -27.07 -10.76
C LYS A 165 -3.27 -28.50 -11.26
N SER A 166 -3.78 -29.46 -10.48
CA SER A 166 -3.72 -30.88 -10.86
C SER A 166 -5.05 -31.61 -10.66
N LYS A 167 -5.37 -32.48 -11.63
CA LYS A 167 -6.42 -33.51 -11.54
C LYS A 167 -6.00 -34.69 -10.66
N ASP A 168 -4.72 -35.05 -10.67
CA ASP A 168 -4.25 -36.34 -10.19
C ASP A 168 -3.50 -36.22 -8.86
N LYS A 169 -3.64 -37.26 -8.02
CA LYS A 169 -2.76 -37.47 -6.88
C LYS A 169 -1.39 -37.87 -7.45
N PHE A 170 -0.39 -37.03 -7.22
CA PHE A 170 0.99 -37.35 -7.56
C PHE A 170 1.75 -37.81 -6.33
N MET A 171 2.79 -38.59 -6.56
CA MET A 171 3.71 -39.04 -5.53
C MET A 171 4.79 -37.98 -5.29
N SER A 172 5.42 -38.00 -4.11
CA SER A 172 6.50 -37.07 -3.78
C SER A 172 7.64 -37.11 -4.79
N SER A 173 7.98 -38.29 -5.34
CA SER A 173 9.00 -38.44 -6.38
C SER A 173 8.64 -37.70 -7.68
N GLU A 174 7.40 -37.85 -8.15
CA GLU A 174 6.88 -37.19 -9.36
C GLU A 174 6.79 -35.67 -9.16
N CYS A 175 6.34 -35.23 -7.98
CA CYS A 175 6.29 -33.83 -7.63
C CYS A 175 7.69 -33.18 -7.63
N LEU A 176 8.70 -33.88 -7.11
CA LEU A 176 10.08 -33.40 -7.12
C LEU A 176 10.65 -33.33 -8.54
N GLU A 177 10.25 -34.23 -9.44
CA GLU A 177 10.62 -34.18 -10.85
C GLU A 177 9.96 -33.00 -11.58
N MET A 178 8.66 -32.77 -11.37
CA MET A 178 7.95 -31.61 -11.93
C MET A 178 8.55 -30.28 -11.43
N LEU A 179 8.93 -30.21 -10.15
CA LEU A 179 9.60 -29.04 -9.57
C LEU A 179 11.00 -28.81 -10.17
N LYS A 180 11.72 -29.88 -10.54
CA LYS A 180 13.01 -29.78 -11.25
C LYS A 180 12.84 -29.28 -12.68
N ASN A 181 11.75 -29.69 -13.34
CA ASN A 181 11.49 -29.39 -14.75
C ASN A 181 10.68 -28.10 -14.97
N ASP A 182 10.41 -27.32 -13.92
CA ASP A 182 9.68 -26.04 -13.98
C ASP A 182 8.27 -26.14 -14.62
N GLN A 183 7.62 -27.31 -14.57
CA GLN A 183 6.35 -27.58 -15.27
C GLN A 183 5.10 -27.02 -14.56
N LEU A 184 5.26 -25.98 -13.74
CA LEU A 184 4.16 -25.41 -12.95
C LEU A 184 3.36 -24.38 -13.73
N GLU A 185 2.51 -24.90 -14.61
CA GLU A 185 1.69 -24.11 -15.52
C GLU A 185 0.58 -23.33 -14.78
N GLY A 186 0.34 -22.11 -15.21
CA GLY A 186 -0.78 -21.26 -14.81
C GLY A 186 -0.45 -19.79 -15.05
N ASN A 187 -1.45 -18.90 -14.98
CA ASN A 187 -1.27 -17.50 -15.34
C ASN A 187 -0.13 -16.83 -14.54
N LEU A 188 1.01 -16.61 -15.20
CA LEU A 188 2.25 -16.13 -14.59
C LEU A 188 2.14 -14.69 -14.09
N THR A 189 1.15 -13.93 -14.56
CA THR A 189 0.93 -12.56 -14.09
C THR A 189 0.44 -12.49 -12.64
N THR A 190 -0.07 -13.58 -12.08
CA THR A 190 -0.56 -13.63 -10.68
C THR A 190 0.51 -13.31 -9.64
N ILE A 191 1.80 -13.34 -10.00
CA ILE A 191 2.91 -12.88 -9.14
C ILE A 191 2.75 -11.41 -8.71
N PHE A 192 2.02 -10.61 -9.50
CA PHE A 192 1.77 -9.19 -9.24
C PHE A 192 0.52 -8.95 -8.38
N ALA A 193 -0.24 -9.98 -7.99
CA ALA A 193 -1.48 -9.80 -7.22
C ALA A 193 -1.24 -9.15 -5.84
N ARG A 194 -0.04 -9.31 -5.26
CA ARG A 194 0.38 -8.66 -4.02
C ARG A 194 1.00 -7.28 -4.21
N LEU A 195 1.30 -6.90 -5.45
CA LEU A 195 1.84 -5.58 -5.76
C LEU A 195 0.68 -4.59 -5.78
N ARG A 196 0.64 -3.70 -4.79
CA ARG A 196 -0.42 -2.69 -4.66
C ARG A 196 -0.58 -1.93 -5.97
N ASN A 197 -1.83 -1.68 -6.35
CA ASN A 197 -2.22 -0.91 -7.53
C ASN A 197 -1.90 -1.56 -8.89
N ALA A 198 -1.30 -2.76 -8.93
CA ALA A 198 -1.12 -3.53 -10.15
C ALA A 198 -2.48 -4.03 -10.69
N SER A 199 -2.55 -4.35 -11.98
CA SER A 199 -3.79 -4.88 -12.57
C SER A 199 -4.28 -6.17 -11.93
N GLN A 200 -3.36 -7.02 -11.52
CA GLN A 200 -3.68 -8.29 -10.86
C GLN A 200 -4.13 -8.10 -9.40
N TYR A 201 -3.72 -7.01 -8.74
CA TYR A 201 -4.25 -6.64 -7.42
C TYR A 201 -5.74 -6.30 -7.52
N TRP A 202 -6.13 -5.52 -8.54
CA TRP A 202 -7.51 -5.05 -8.72
C TRP A 202 -8.51 -6.12 -9.14
N LEU A 203 -8.07 -7.32 -9.56
CA LEU A 203 -8.98 -8.42 -9.90
C LEU A 203 -9.81 -8.89 -8.70
N GLY A 204 -9.21 -8.98 -7.50
CA GLY A 204 -9.92 -9.37 -6.28
C GLY A 204 -11.03 -8.37 -5.91
N PRO A 205 -10.68 -7.09 -5.65
CA PRO A 205 -11.66 -6.03 -5.41
C PRO A 205 -12.75 -5.94 -6.47
N ARG A 206 -12.41 -6.21 -7.74
CA ARG A 206 -13.38 -6.20 -8.84
C ARG A 206 -14.42 -7.30 -8.66
N SER A 207 -13.97 -8.53 -8.43
CA SER A 207 -14.86 -9.66 -8.19
C SER A 207 -15.70 -9.47 -6.93
N ASP A 208 -15.14 -8.85 -5.89
CA ASP A 208 -15.88 -8.50 -4.66
C ASP A 208 -17.02 -7.52 -4.97
N ILE A 209 -16.74 -6.42 -5.68
CA ILE A 209 -17.77 -5.44 -6.09
C ILE A 209 -18.85 -6.10 -6.98
N GLU A 210 -18.45 -6.91 -7.96
CA GLU A 210 -19.39 -7.63 -8.83
C GLU A 210 -20.31 -8.55 -8.01
N THR A 211 -19.77 -9.21 -6.99
CA THR A 211 -20.53 -10.04 -6.05
C THR A 211 -21.49 -9.20 -5.22
N MET A 212 -21.03 -8.09 -4.65
CA MET A 212 -21.87 -7.17 -3.87
C MET A 212 -23.03 -6.63 -4.69
N ILE A 213 -22.80 -6.16 -5.93
CA ILE A 213 -23.87 -5.68 -6.81
C ILE A 213 -24.86 -6.81 -7.15
N THR A 214 -24.36 -8.02 -7.37
CA THR A 214 -25.21 -9.18 -7.68
C THR A 214 -26.15 -9.53 -6.52
N TRP A 215 -25.66 -9.48 -5.28
CA TRP A 215 -26.41 -9.89 -4.09
C TRP A 215 -27.22 -8.77 -3.45
N TYR A 216 -26.68 -7.57 -3.37
CA TYR A 216 -27.32 -6.41 -2.73
C TYR A 216 -28.22 -5.63 -3.69
N GLY A 217 -28.10 -5.88 -5.00
CA GLY A 217 -28.81 -5.15 -6.02
C GLY A 217 -28.11 -3.84 -6.42
N PRO A 218 -28.84 -2.91 -7.06
CA PRO A 218 -28.24 -1.72 -7.65
C PRO A 218 -27.63 -0.81 -6.58
N VAL A 219 -26.47 -0.25 -6.89
CA VAL A 219 -25.84 0.80 -6.08
C VAL A 219 -26.80 1.99 -5.97
N THR A 220 -26.95 2.57 -4.77
CA THR A 220 -27.79 3.77 -4.58
C THR A 220 -27.05 5.03 -4.97
N PHE A 221 -25.85 5.25 -4.41
CA PHE A 221 -25.05 6.44 -4.68
C PHE A 221 -23.63 6.09 -5.09
N PHE A 222 -23.10 6.84 -6.05
CA PHE A 222 -21.69 6.97 -6.32
C PHE A 222 -21.20 8.28 -5.69
N LEU A 223 -20.18 8.22 -4.82
CA LEU A 223 -19.64 9.38 -4.13
C LEU A 223 -18.13 9.49 -4.42
N THR A 224 -17.68 10.65 -4.82
CA THR A 224 -16.27 11.01 -4.91
C THR A 224 -15.89 11.99 -3.81
N LEU A 225 -14.69 11.83 -3.26
CA LEU A 225 -14.12 12.77 -2.30
C LEU A 225 -12.69 13.05 -2.72
N SER A 226 -12.30 14.32 -2.82
CA SER A 226 -10.90 14.68 -3.03
C SER A 226 -10.46 15.90 -2.22
N PRO A 227 -9.21 15.91 -1.73
CA PRO A 227 -8.58 17.07 -1.12
C PRO A 227 -8.63 18.29 -2.03
N THR A 228 -8.81 19.48 -1.46
CA THR A 228 -8.61 20.75 -2.17
C THR A 228 -7.12 21.13 -2.09
N GLU A 229 -6.32 20.57 -3.00
CA GLU A 229 -4.84 20.66 -3.01
C GLU A 229 -4.26 22.04 -2.68
N TYR A 230 -4.83 23.09 -3.25
CA TYR A 230 -4.27 24.43 -3.13
C TYR A 230 -4.73 25.19 -1.88
N ASN A 231 -5.91 24.86 -1.34
CA ASN A 231 -6.61 25.69 -0.34
C ASN A 231 -7.26 24.86 0.78
N TRP A 232 -6.60 23.80 1.26
CA TRP A 232 -7.11 23.03 2.41
C TRP A 232 -6.51 23.52 3.73
N ASP A 233 -7.11 24.56 4.31
CA ASP A 233 -6.59 25.27 5.49
C ASP A 233 -6.23 24.35 6.68
N ARG A 234 -7.03 23.30 6.91
CA ARG A 234 -6.78 22.34 7.99
C ARG A 234 -5.52 21.51 7.74
N LEU A 235 -5.28 21.09 6.49
CA LEU A 235 -4.07 20.36 6.10
C LEU A 235 -2.85 21.29 6.17
N ASP A 236 -2.96 22.52 5.67
CA ASP A 236 -1.88 23.52 5.74
C ASP A 236 -1.49 23.81 7.19
N SER A 237 -2.47 24.14 8.04
CA SER A 237 -2.25 24.38 9.47
C SER A 237 -1.60 23.19 10.17
N TYR A 238 -2.04 21.96 9.85
CA TYR A 238 -1.48 20.75 10.40
C TYR A 238 -0.02 20.53 9.96
N LEU A 239 0.28 20.68 8.67
CA LEU A 239 1.61 20.47 8.12
C LEU A 239 2.61 21.52 8.62
N ARG A 240 2.19 22.78 8.77
CA ARG A 240 3.02 23.83 9.38
C ARG A 240 3.36 23.50 10.83
N LYS A 241 2.35 23.10 11.60
CA LYS A 241 2.52 22.72 13.01
C LYS A 241 3.44 21.51 13.18
N VAL A 242 3.24 20.44 12.41
CA VAL A 242 4.01 19.18 12.59
C VAL A 242 5.46 19.30 12.12
N ASN A 243 5.75 20.25 11.24
CA ASN A 243 7.09 20.50 10.71
C ASN A 243 7.77 21.74 11.33
N ASN A 244 7.15 22.37 12.35
CA ASN A 244 7.64 23.61 12.97
C ASN A 244 7.97 24.70 11.95
N VAL A 245 7.15 24.83 10.89
CA VAL A 245 7.32 25.85 9.85
C VAL A 245 6.47 27.06 10.24
N THR A 246 7.13 28.15 10.65
CA THR A 246 6.49 29.38 11.13
C THR A 246 6.27 30.43 10.04
N GLU A 247 6.93 30.34 8.89
CA GLU A 247 6.93 31.39 7.85
C GLU A 247 5.91 31.17 6.71
N GLU A 248 5.32 32.27 6.26
CA GLU A 248 4.68 32.45 4.94
C GLU A 248 5.75 32.31 3.85
N GLY A 249 5.76 31.22 3.08
CA GLY A 249 6.71 31.06 1.97
C GLY A 249 6.62 29.74 1.23
N LYS A 250 6.38 28.64 1.95
CA LYS A 250 6.05 27.36 1.30
C LYS A 250 4.55 27.30 1.01
N SER A 251 4.21 27.02 -0.25
CA SER A 251 2.85 26.66 -0.65
C SER A 251 2.43 25.34 0.01
N LEU A 252 1.13 25.10 0.12
CA LEU A 252 0.59 23.83 0.63
C LEU A 252 1.14 22.63 -0.17
N SER A 253 1.21 22.74 -1.50
CA SER A 253 1.80 21.71 -2.36
C SER A 253 3.27 21.42 -2.03
N ALA A 254 4.07 22.45 -1.69
CA ALA A 254 5.45 22.26 -1.27
C ALA A 254 5.55 21.56 0.10
N LEU A 255 4.63 21.86 1.02
CA LEU A 255 4.54 21.18 2.32
C LEU A 255 4.11 19.71 2.17
N ILE A 256 3.16 19.43 1.27
CA ILE A 256 2.73 18.07 0.94
C ILE A 256 3.88 17.25 0.37
N ALA A 257 4.67 17.84 -0.54
CA ALA A 257 5.82 17.18 -1.11
C ALA A 257 6.96 16.97 -0.10
N TYR A 258 7.10 17.89 0.87
CA TYR A 258 8.09 17.84 1.94
C TYR A 258 7.80 16.76 2.99
N ASP A 259 6.54 16.63 3.44
CA ASP A 259 6.12 15.60 4.40
C ASP A 259 4.89 14.82 3.88
N PRO A 260 5.10 13.91 2.91
CA PRO A 260 4.02 13.09 2.34
C PRO A 260 3.47 12.09 3.37
N ILE A 261 4.25 11.68 4.36
CA ILE A 261 3.83 10.77 5.42
C ILE A 261 2.78 11.42 6.31
N SER A 262 3.05 12.62 6.82
CA SER A 262 2.09 13.36 7.62
C SER A 262 0.84 13.71 6.80
N THR A 263 1.02 14.08 5.53
CA THR A 263 -0.08 14.36 4.61
C THR A 263 -1.00 13.14 4.44
N SER A 264 -0.43 11.98 4.12
CA SER A 264 -1.16 10.72 3.99
C SER A 264 -1.97 10.37 5.25
N ARG A 265 -1.36 10.51 6.43
CA ARG A 265 -2.04 10.27 7.71
C ARG A 265 -3.20 11.21 7.94
N PHE A 266 -3.01 12.50 7.66
CA PHE A 266 -4.06 13.49 7.81
C PHE A 266 -5.26 13.17 6.92
N ILE A 267 -5.01 12.90 5.64
CA ILE A 267 -6.07 12.60 4.66
C ILE A 267 -6.78 11.29 5.01
N ASP A 268 -6.07 10.28 5.49
CA ASP A 268 -6.68 9.03 5.95
C ASP A 268 -7.57 9.24 7.19
N ASN A 269 -7.16 10.09 8.12
CA ASN A 269 -7.99 10.44 9.28
C ASN A 269 -9.25 11.23 8.87
N GLU A 270 -9.13 12.20 7.97
CA GLU A 270 -10.28 12.96 7.44
C GLU A 270 -11.24 12.03 6.69
N PHE A 271 -10.73 11.11 5.88
CA PHE A 271 -11.57 10.14 5.17
C PHE A 271 -12.32 9.21 6.13
N LYS A 272 -11.64 8.70 7.17
CA LYS A 272 -12.28 7.88 8.21
C LYS A 272 -13.36 8.65 8.97
N ALA A 273 -13.08 9.90 9.35
CA ALA A 273 -14.08 10.76 10.00
C ALA A 273 -15.30 11.00 9.10
N MET A 274 -15.08 11.21 7.79
CA MET A 274 -16.17 11.32 6.82
C MET A 274 -16.97 10.01 6.70
N LEU A 275 -16.30 8.86 6.68
CA LEU A 275 -16.96 7.56 6.64
C LEU A 275 -17.79 7.30 7.91
N ASP A 276 -17.27 7.64 9.09
CA ASP A 276 -17.98 7.53 10.37
C ASP A 276 -19.20 8.47 10.40
N PHE A 277 -19.07 9.67 9.84
CA PHE A 277 -20.19 10.60 9.70
C PHE A 277 -21.30 10.04 8.80
N LEU A 278 -20.94 9.55 7.62
CA LEU A 278 -21.86 8.94 6.66
C LEU A 278 -22.60 7.73 7.25
N THR A 279 -21.90 6.88 7.99
CA THR A 279 -22.40 5.61 8.54
C THR A 279 -23.01 5.73 9.93
N SER A 280 -23.03 6.94 10.50
CA SER A 280 -23.63 7.19 11.81
C SER A 280 -25.14 6.87 11.82
N LYS A 281 -25.69 6.57 13.01
CA LYS A 281 -27.11 6.20 13.19
C LYS A 281 -28.10 7.18 12.56
N ASN A 282 -27.75 8.47 12.57
CA ASN A 282 -28.53 9.56 11.97
C ASN A 282 -27.76 10.21 10.82
N GLY A 283 -27.00 9.40 10.05
CA GLY A 283 -26.19 9.86 8.94
C GLY A 283 -27.01 10.58 7.86
N PRO A 284 -26.38 11.47 7.07
CA PRO A 284 -27.08 12.37 6.14
C PRO A 284 -27.81 11.64 5.01
N LEU A 285 -27.36 10.44 4.64
CA LEU A 285 -27.95 9.65 3.55
C LEU A 285 -29.01 8.65 4.02
N GLY A 286 -29.29 8.58 5.33
CA GLY A 286 -30.09 7.52 5.95
C GLY A 286 -29.25 6.30 6.32
N VAL A 287 -29.90 5.13 6.44
CA VAL A 287 -29.21 3.89 6.86
C VAL A 287 -28.44 3.31 5.68
N ILE A 288 -27.11 3.43 5.74
CA ILE A 288 -26.20 2.74 4.82
C ILE A 288 -26.12 1.26 5.23
N GLU A 289 -26.59 0.34 4.38
CA GLU A 289 -26.50 -1.11 4.64
C GLU A 289 -25.14 -1.66 4.24
N HIS A 290 -24.63 -1.23 3.09
CA HIS A 290 -23.33 -1.64 2.56
C HIS A 290 -22.63 -0.45 1.91
N TYR A 291 -21.31 -0.46 1.94
CA TYR A 291 -20.51 0.47 1.16
C TYR A 291 -19.19 -0.18 0.76
N VAL A 292 -18.64 0.27 -0.36
CA VAL A 292 -17.27 -0.02 -0.77
C VAL A 292 -16.57 1.28 -1.14
N TRP A 293 -15.26 1.35 -0.91
CA TRP A 293 -14.46 2.51 -1.30
C TRP A 293 -13.13 2.10 -1.91
N ARG A 294 -12.64 2.94 -2.83
CA ARG A 294 -11.31 2.89 -3.43
C ARG A 294 -10.60 4.21 -3.20
N ARG A 295 -9.30 4.12 -2.93
CA ARG A 295 -8.33 5.22 -2.96
C ARG A 295 -7.55 5.15 -4.28
N GLU A 296 -7.61 6.22 -5.06
CA GLU A 296 -6.93 6.43 -6.32
C GLU A 296 -5.95 7.62 -6.21
N TYR A 297 -4.87 7.63 -7.00
CA TYR A 297 -3.92 8.74 -7.07
C TYR A 297 -4.00 9.37 -8.47
N GLN A 298 -4.95 10.28 -8.66
CA GLN A 298 -5.15 10.92 -9.96
C GLN A 298 -3.91 11.72 -10.37
N THR A 299 -3.43 11.50 -11.59
CA THR A 299 -2.17 12.07 -12.09
C THR A 299 -0.97 11.90 -11.13
N ARG A 300 -1.04 10.90 -10.23
CA ARG A 300 -0.04 10.62 -9.18
C ARG A 300 0.09 11.73 -8.11
N GLY A 301 -0.93 12.57 -7.97
CA GLY A 301 -1.06 13.61 -6.95
C GLY A 301 -1.75 13.12 -5.68
N LEU A 302 -2.59 13.98 -5.09
CA LEU A 302 -3.36 13.71 -3.87
C LEU A 302 -4.34 12.53 -4.02
N GLN A 303 -4.68 11.93 -2.87
CA GLN A 303 -5.61 10.82 -2.82
C GLN A 303 -7.02 11.25 -3.21
N HIS A 304 -7.62 10.52 -4.14
CA HIS A 304 -9.00 10.64 -4.56
C HIS A 304 -9.75 9.39 -4.09
N PHE A 305 -10.92 9.57 -3.50
CA PHE A 305 -11.75 8.48 -3.02
C PHE A 305 -12.97 8.32 -3.90
N HIS A 306 -13.30 7.08 -4.19
CA HIS A 306 -14.52 6.71 -4.89
C HIS A 306 -15.28 5.71 -4.05
N MET A 307 -16.55 5.94 -3.81
CA MET A 307 -17.39 5.08 -2.98
C MET A 307 -18.64 4.63 -3.73
N LEU A 308 -19.04 3.37 -3.51
CA LEU A 308 -20.36 2.86 -3.85
C LEU A 308 -21.13 2.65 -2.55
N ILE A 309 -22.36 3.14 -2.48
CA ILE A 309 -23.16 3.13 -1.26
C ILE A 309 -24.54 2.52 -1.56
N TRP A 310 -24.97 1.59 -0.71
CA TRP A 310 -26.31 1.01 -0.71
C TRP A 310 -27.09 1.52 0.49
N ILE A 311 -28.19 2.23 0.23
CA ILE A 311 -29.09 2.77 1.27
C ILE A 311 -30.29 1.86 1.43
N LYS A 312 -30.64 1.58 2.68
CA LYS A 312 -31.81 0.77 3.04
C LYS A 312 -33.09 1.37 2.44
N GLY A 313 -33.81 0.57 1.66
CA GLY A 313 -35.11 0.95 1.09
C GLY A 313 -35.04 2.05 0.01
N ALA A 314 -33.87 2.29 -0.58
CA ALA A 314 -33.75 3.24 -1.68
C ALA A 314 -34.62 2.82 -2.89
N PRO A 315 -35.25 3.78 -3.59
CA PRO A 315 -36.04 3.49 -4.78
C PRO A 315 -35.13 3.03 -5.93
N VAL A 316 -35.64 2.12 -6.76
CA VAL A 316 -34.93 1.57 -7.93
C VAL A 316 -35.57 2.10 -9.20
N LEU A 317 -34.77 2.65 -10.10
CA LEU A 317 -35.20 3.13 -11.41
C LEU A 317 -35.87 2.00 -12.22
N GLY A 318 -37.00 2.32 -12.84
CA GLY A 318 -37.82 1.36 -13.59
C GLY A 318 -38.79 0.55 -12.71
N ASN A 319 -38.55 0.46 -11.40
CA ASN A 319 -39.47 -0.18 -10.44
C ASN A 319 -40.31 0.85 -9.69
N ALA A 320 -39.67 1.91 -9.17
CA ALA A 320 -40.34 3.02 -8.51
C ALA A 320 -40.79 4.07 -9.53
N ILE A 321 -41.88 4.77 -9.24
CA ILE A 321 -42.32 5.90 -10.06
C ILE A 321 -41.33 7.07 -9.96
N ASN A 322 -41.21 7.84 -11.04
CA ASN A 322 -40.24 8.94 -11.14
C ASN A 322 -40.37 9.97 -10.01
N GLU A 323 -41.59 10.23 -9.53
CA GLU A 323 -41.83 11.16 -8.42
C GLU A 323 -41.22 10.67 -7.10
N THR A 324 -41.33 9.37 -6.79
CA THR A 324 -40.71 8.79 -5.59
C THR A 324 -39.19 8.88 -5.67
N VAL A 325 -38.61 8.64 -6.85
CA VAL A 325 -37.16 8.75 -7.07
C VAL A 325 -36.71 10.20 -6.92
N ALA A 326 -37.41 11.15 -7.55
CA ALA A 326 -37.09 12.57 -7.48
C ALA A 326 -37.16 13.09 -6.05
N ASN A 327 -38.20 12.73 -5.30
CA ASN A 327 -38.35 13.10 -3.89
C ASN A 327 -37.26 12.49 -3.01
N PHE A 328 -36.88 11.23 -3.24
CA PHE A 328 -35.76 10.60 -2.53
C PHE A 328 -34.43 11.33 -2.78
N ILE A 329 -34.15 11.71 -4.03
CA ILE A 329 -32.93 12.47 -4.37
C ILE A 329 -32.96 13.85 -3.69
N ALA A 330 -34.08 14.57 -3.77
CA ALA A 330 -34.23 15.90 -3.19
C ALA A 330 -34.12 15.92 -1.65
N ASP A 331 -34.51 14.82 -0.99
CA ASP A 331 -34.37 14.65 0.47
C ASP A 331 -32.91 14.45 0.90
N LYS A 332 -32.06 13.86 0.05
CA LYS A 332 -30.66 13.49 0.40
C LYS A 332 -29.61 14.41 -0.19
N ILE A 333 -29.89 15.03 -1.33
CA ILE A 333 -28.92 15.81 -2.10
C ILE A 333 -29.47 17.22 -2.32
N THR A 334 -28.64 18.20 -1.99
CA THR A 334 -28.86 19.61 -2.33
C THR A 334 -27.57 20.21 -2.88
N CYS A 335 -27.68 21.12 -3.84
CA CYS A 335 -26.56 21.90 -4.36
C CYS A 335 -26.32 23.19 -3.57
N VAL A 336 -27.01 23.37 -2.43
CA VAL A 336 -26.83 24.52 -1.54
C VAL A 336 -25.72 24.21 -0.56
N LYS A 337 -24.71 25.09 -0.49
CA LYS A 337 -23.66 25.00 0.52
C LYS A 337 -24.28 25.14 1.92
N PRO A 338 -24.04 24.19 2.85
CA PRO A 338 -24.61 24.27 4.19
C PRO A 338 -24.06 25.50 4.92
N ASP A 339 -24.97 26.30 5.50
CA ASP A 339 -24.58 27.37 6.43
C ASP A 339 -23.98 26.75 7.69
N LYS A 340 -22.80 27.22 8.10
CA LYS A 340 -22.04 26.63 9.20
C LYS A 340 -22.73 26.82 10.56
N ASN A 341 -23.49 27.90 10.74
CA ASN A 341 -24.19 28.17 11.99
C ASN A 341 -25.45 27.30 12.13
N THR A 342 -26.13 27.06 11.01
CA THR A 342 -27.38 26.31 10.97
C THR A 342 -27.15 24.80 10.84
N PHE A 343 -26.17 24.38 10.04
CA PHE A 343 -25.85 22.98 9.75
C PHE A 343 -24.37 22.64 9.99
N PRO A 344 -23.85 22.85 11.22
CA PRO A 344 -22.44 22.63 11.52
C PRO A 344 -21.99 21.19 11.20
N GLN A 345 -22.85 20.20 11.48
CA GLN A 345 -22.58 18.79 11.23
C GLN A 345 -22.49 18.42 9.74
N LEU A 346 -23.09 19.19 8.83
CA LEU A 346 -22.95 18.99 7.38
C LEU A 346 -21.76 19.77 6.79
N SER A 347 -21.38 20.89 7.42
CA SER A 347 -20.35 21.81 6.89
C SER A 347 -18.90 21.46 7.25
N GLU A 348 -18.68 20.63 8.27
CA GLU A 348 -17.35 20.32 8.82
C GLU A 348 -16.72 18.98 8.43
N PRO A 349 -17.46 17.86 8.19
CA PRO A 349 -16.86 16.53 8.03
C PRO A 349 -15.85 16.38 6.88
N TRP A 350 -16.08 17.06 5.75
CA TRP A 350 -15.19 17.03 4.60
C TRP A 350 -15.11 18.41 3.96
N LYS A 351 -13.95 19.07 4.09
CA LYS A 351 -13.68 20.39 3.48
C LYS A 351 -12.88 20.31 2.19
N GLY A 352 -13.08 19.23 1.44
CA GLY A 352 -12.53 19.01 0.11
C GLY A 352 -13.61 19.08 -0.98
N ASN A 353 -13.23 18.71 -2.20
CA ASN A 353 -14.18 18.52 -3.28
C ASN A 353 -14.99 17.24 -3.06
N MET A 354 -16.24 17.26 -3.50
CA MET A 354 -17.19 16.16 -3.36
C MET A 354 -18.15 16.15 -4.53
N ASP A 355 -18.34 15.00 -5.17
CA ASP A 355 -19.43 14.78 -6.12
C ASP A 355 -20.25 13.57 -5.67
N ILE A 356 -21.58 13.72 -5.66
CA ILE A 356 -22.50 12.62 -5.34
C ILE A 356 -23.51 12.46 -6.46
N GLN A 357 -23.71 11.23 -6.90
CA GLN A 357 -24.62 10.89 -7.98
C GLN A 357 -25.53 9.73 -7.58
N PHE A 358 -26.84 9.90 -7.74
CA PHE A 358 -27.79 8.81 -7.63
C PHE A 358 -27.65 7.88 -8.83
N ILE A 359 -27.51 6.58 -8.57
CA ILE A 359 -27.39 5.53 -9.57
C ILE A 359 -28.73 4.81 -9.70
N GLY A 360 -29.14 4.06 -8.67
CA GLY A 360 -30.48 3.46 -8.57
C GLY A 360 -30.90 2.53 -9.71
N GLU A 361 -30.00 2.19 -10.65
CA GLU A 361 -30.31 1.47 -11.88
C GLU A 361 -29.72 0.06 -11.86
N LYS A 362 -30.51 -0.94 -12.28
CA LYS A 362 -30.13 -2.36 -12.32
C LYS A 362 -29.53 -2.79 -13.66
N SER A 363 -28.91 -1.89 -14.40
CA SER A 363 -28.28 -2.20 -15.68
C SER A 363 -26.95 -2.93 -15.50
N CYS A 364 -26.79 -4.07 -16.17
CA CYS A 364 -25.53 -4.81 -16.21
C CYS A 364 -24.41 -3.96 -16.85
N ALA A 365 -24.74 -3.12 -17.84
CA ALA A 365 -23.78 -2.23 -18.49
C ALA A 365 -23.28 -1.14 -17.53
N LEU A 366 -24.19 -0.51 -16.77
CA LEU A 366 -23.83 0.51 -15.81
C LEU A 366 -23.06 -0.09 -14.62
N SER A 367 -23.50 -1.25 -14.12
CA SER A 367 -22.78 -2.00 -13.09
C SER A 367 -21.36 -2.34 -13.56
N SER A 368 -21.21 -2.84 -14.79
CA SER A 368 -19.90 -3.15 -15.38
C SER A 368 -19.02 -1.90 -15.54
N TYR A 369 -19.60 -0.78 -15.94
CA TYR A 369 -18.91 0.50 -16.09
C TYR A 369 -18.40 1.00 -14.73
N ILE A 370 -19.28 1.05 -13.72
CA ILE A 370 -18.96 1.49 -12.37
C ILE A 370 -17.88 0.58 -11.76
N THR A 371 -18.02 -0.74 -11.87
CA THR A 371 -17.00 -1.68 -11.39
C THR A 371 -15.67 -1.47 -12.11
N LYS A 372 -15.66 -1.31 -13.43
CA LYS A 372 -14.43 -1.06 -14.20
C LYS A 372 -13.76 0.25 -13.81
N TYR A 373 -14.55 1.30 -13.58
CA TYR A 373 -14.03 2.57 -13.11
C TYR A 373 -13.47 2.44 -11.69
N GLN A 374 -14.18 1.72 -10.82
CA GLN A 374 -13.77 1.45 -9.45
C GLN A 374 -12.59 0.50 -9.30
N THR A 375 -12.23 -0.27 -10.31
CA THR A 375 -11.07 -1.18 -10.24
C THR A 375 -10.07 -0.90 -11.34
N LYS A 376 -10.05 0.34 -11.83
CA LYS A 376 -9.16 0.73 -12.92
C LYS A 376 -7.72 0.62 -12.44
N PRO A 377 -6.88 -0.21 -13.08
CA PRO A 377 -5.48 -0.26 -12.72
C PRO A 377 -4.75 1.00 -13.20
N GLU A 378 -3.63 1.31 -12.56
CA GLU A 378 -2.74 2.34 -13.08
C GLU A 378 -2.16 1.95 -14.45
N LYS A 379 -1.85 2.97 -15.25
CA LYS A 379 -1.11 2.79 -16.49
C LYS A 379 0.31 2.33 -16.14
N SER A 380 0.62 1.06 -16.39
CA SER A 380 1.99 0.56 -16.48
C SER A 380 2.33 0.38 -17.96
N TYR A 381 3.39 1.04 -18.41
CA TYR A 381 3.82 1.03 -19.82
C TYR A 381 4.56 -0.25 -20.24
N ALA A 382 4.69 -1.24 -19.34
CA ALA A 382 5.49 -2.44 -19.57
C ALA A 382 4.73 -3.75 -19.35
N ALA A 383 3.47 -3.81 -19.78
CA ALA A 383 2.88 -5.08 -20.21
C ALA A 383 3.54 -5.53 -21.54
N GLN A 384 4.87 -5.58 -21.60
CA GLN A 384 5.59 -6.11 -22.76
C GLN A 384 5.85 -7.59 -22.50
N SER A 385 5.00 -8.38 -23.15
CA SER A 385 5.17 -9.76 -23.62
C SER A 385 6.14 -10.67 -22.85
N PHE A 386 5.55 -11.68 -22.20
CA PHE A 386 6.26 -12.88 -21.75
C PHE A 386 7.12 -13.53 -22.86
N ASP A 387 6.79 -13.25 -24.13
CA ASP A 387 7.48 -13.73 -25.33
C ASP A 387 8.96 -13.29 -25.40
N LEU A 388 9.38 -12.31 -24.59
CA LEU A 388 10.78 -11.86 -24.48
C LEU A 388 11.61 -12.65 -23.44
N LEU A 389 11.04 -13.70 -22.83
CA LEU A 389 11.73 -14.51 -21.83
C LEU A 389 12.61 -15.57 -22.51
N ASN A 390 13.92 -15.46 -22.31
CA ASN A 390 14.91 -16.41 -22.80
C ASN A 390 14.61 -17.83 -22.27
N ASN A 391 14.33 -18.78 -23.18
CA ASN A 391 13.86 -20.12 -22.85
C ASN A 391 14.86 -20.97 -22.03
N THR A 392 16.13 -20.59 -21.99
CA THR A 392 17.22 -21.34 -21.33
C THR A 392 17.33 -21.16 -19.81
N LYS A 393 16.61 -20.20 -19.21
CA LYS A 393 16.67 -19.94 -17.74
C LYS A 393 15.59 -20.69 -16.96
N TYR A 394 15.88 -21.03 -15.69
CA TYR A 394 14.88 -21.52 -14.74
C TYR A 394 13.68 -20.56 -14.61
N LEU A 395 12.48 -21.09 -14.40
CA LEU A 395 11.23 -20.33 -14.31
C LEU A 395 11.28 -19.27 -13.20
N SER A 396 11.85 -19.61 -12.04
CA SER A 396 12.07 -18.65 -10.93
C SER A 396 12.86 -17.42 -11.37
N SER A 397 13.91 -17.61 -12.16
CA SER A 397 14.73 -16.53 -12.72
C SER A 397 14.01 -15.75 -13.80
N LYS A 398 13.21 -16.41 -14.65
CA LYS A 398 12.36 -15.75 -15.65
C LYS A 398 11.34 -14.83 -14.98
N LEU A 399 10.63 -15.33 -13.97
CA LEU A 399 9.66 -14.57 -13.18
C LEU A 399 10.31 -13.41 -12.44
N TRP A 400 11.49 -13.62 -11.83
CA TRP A 400 12.23 -12.55 -11.16
C TRP A 400 12.63 -11.42 -12.11
N ASN A 401 13.17 -11.77 -13.29
CA ASN A 401 13.56 -10.78 -14.30
C ASN A 401 12.34 -10.00 -14.82
N LEU A 402 11.23 -10.68 -15.07
CA LEU A 402 9.98 -10.03 -15.45
C LEU A 402 9.51 -9.06 -14.36
N ALA A 403 9.49 -9.53 -13.12
CA ALA A 403 9.02 -8.75 -11.99
C ALA A 403 9.85 -7.48 -11.77
N LEU A 404 11.18 -7.57 -11.87
CA LEU A 404 12.07 -6.41 -11.81
C LEU A 404 11.84 -5.43 -12.96
N ARG A 405 11.68 -5.91 -14.20
CA ARG A 405 11.37 -5.06 -15.35
C ARG A 405 10.04 -4.33 -15.16
N SER A 406 9.03 -4.99 -14.62
CA SER A 406 7.73 -4.37 -14.33
C SER A 406 7.83 -3.30 -13.24
N LEU A 407 8.66 -3.49 -12.20
CA LEU A 407 8.92 -2.46 -11.20
C LEU A 407 9.66 -1.25 -11.75
N ASN A 408 10.69 -1.46 -12.57
CA ASN A 408 11.50 -0.37 -13.12
C ASN A 408 10.72 0.55 -14.05
N ASN A 409 9.62 0.04 -14.64
CA ASN A 409 8.72 0.82 -15.49
C ASN A 409 7.44 1.27 -14.77
N ARG A 410 7.36 1.06 -13.45
CA ARG A 410 6.25 1.55 -12.62
C ARG A 410 6.63 2.92 -12.08
N GLU A 411 5.88 3.93 -12.49
CA GLU A 411 5.86 5.22 -11.83
C GLU A 411 5.02 5.13 -10.53
N CYS A 412 5.39 5.87 -9.49
CA CYS A 412 4.70 5.89 -8.19
C CYS A 412 4.85 7.27 -7.53
N GLY A 413 3.78 7.80 -6.95
CA GLY A 413 3.80 9.08 -6.22
C GLY A 413 4.23 8.93 -4.76
N SER A 414 4.68 10.02 -4.12
CA SER A 414 5.12 10.01 -2.71
C SER A 414 3.99 9.68 -1.73
N LEU A 415 2.75 10.08 -2.02
CA LEU A 415 1.57 9.75 -1.21
C LEU A 415 1.16 8.28 -1.38
N GLU A 416 1.28 7.71 -2.57
CA GLU A 416 1.07 6.27 -2.79
C GLU A 416 2.13 5.44 -2.06
N ALA A 417 3.39 5.89 -2.08
CA ALA A 417 4.48 5.30 -1.33
C ALA A 417 4.20 5.33 0.18
N SER A 418 3.78 6.50 0.68
CA SER A 418 3.42 6.73 2.08
C SER A 418 2.28 5.82 2.53
N ASP A 419 1.17 5.77 1.78
CA ASP A 419 0.03 4.91 2.10
C ASP A 419 0.40 3.42 2.05
N THR A 420 1.29 3.03 1.15
CA THR A 420 1.83 1.67 1.06
C THR A 420 2.61 1.30 2.32
N LEU A 421 3.56 2.14 2.72
CA LEU A 421 4.46 1.89 3.84
C LEU A 421 3.76 1.99 5.20
N LEU A 422 2.77 2.88 5.32
CA LEU A 422 1.91 2.98 6.49
C LEU A 422 0.84 1.87 6.55
N SER A 423 0.74 1.03 5.52
CA SER A 423 -0.32 0.01 5.39
C SER A 423 -1.73 0.61 5.43
N ILE A 424 -1.90 1.83 4.93
CA ILE A 424 -3.22 2.45 4.70
C ILE A 424 -3.85 1.70 3.52
N PRO A 425 -5.07 1.15 3.59
CA PRO A 425 -5.62 0.34 2.49
C PRO A 425 -5.96 1.15 1.24
N LEU A 426 -5.84 0.53 0.05
CA LEU A 426 -6.31 1.12 -1.23
C LEU A 426 -7.80 0.88 -1.48
N PHE A 427 -8.37 -0.10 -0.82
CA PHE A 427 -9.71 -0.59 -1.03
C PHE A 427 -10.25 -1.10 0.30
N GLY A 428 -11.52 -0.88 0.56
CA GLY A 428 -12.20 -1.39 1.74
C GLY A 428 -13.71 -1.41 1.55
N THR A 429 -14.37 -2.18 2.40
CA THR A 429 -15.84 -2.32 2.48
C THR A 429 -16.26 -2.22 3.95
N ASP A 430 -17.55 -2.21 4.22
CA ASP A 430 -18.07 -2.29 5.59
C ASP A 430 -17.56 -3.53 6.34
N SER A 431 -17.40 -3.40 7.66
CA SER A 431 -16.77 -4.44 8.49
C SER A 431 -17.57 -5.73 8.61
N ASN A 432 -18.86 -5.71 8.26
CA ASN A 432 -19.75 -6.86 8.37
C ASN A 432 -19.81 -7.66 7.06
N THR A 433 -19.35 -7.10 5.95
CA THR A 433 -19.23 -7.79 4.66
C THR A 433 -18.01 -8.71 4.65
N THR A 434 -18.26 -10.02 4.62
CA THR A 434 -17.23 -11.04 4.44
C THR A 434 -17.47 -11.80 3.14
N ILE A 435 -16.51 -11.74 2.21
CA ILE A 435 -16.53 -12.49 0.95
C ILE A 435 -15.42 -13.54 0.98
N LYS A 436 -15.79 -14.81 0.83
CA LYS A 436 -14.87 -15.95 0.78
C LYS A 436 -14.95 -16.64 -0.59
N TRP A 437 -13.86 -16.55 -1.35
CA TRP A 437 -13.77 -17.21 -2.66
C TRP A 437 -13.39 -18.69 -2.50
N LEU A 438 -14.25 -19.57 -3.03
CA LEU A 438 -14.07 -21.02 -3.00
C LEU A 438 -13.79 -21.55 -4.42
N ASP A 439 -12.62 -22.15 -4.64
CA ASP A 439 -12.33 -22.86 -5.89
C ASP A 439 -12.99 -24.25 -5.83
N VAL A 440 -14.27 -24.31 -6.22
CA VAL A 440 -15.08 -25.55 -6.23
C VAL A 440 -14.80 -26.46 -7.43
N SER A 441 -13.89 -26.06 -8.34
CA SER A 441 -13.57 -26.86 -9.51
C SER A 441 -12.92 -28.19 -9.14
N ILE A 442 -13.22 -29.27 -9.86
CA ILE A 442 -12.60 -30.59 -9.60
C ILE A 442 -11.07 -30.47 -9.71
N ASN A 443 -10.59 -29.75 -10.75
CA ASN A 443 -9.19 -29.43 -10.95
C ASN A 443 -8.87 -28.02 -10.42
N ARG A 444 -8.68 -27.94 -9.10
CA ARG A 444 -8.43 -26.68 -8.35
C ARG A 444 -6.96 -26.43 -8.08
N ASN A 445 -6.64 -25.17 -7.81
CA ASN A 445 -5.30 -24.78 -7.38
C ASN A 445 -5.03 -25.27 -5.95
N ARG A 446 -3.94 -26.02 -5.73
CA ARG A 446 -3.50 -26.50 -4.42
C ARG A 446 -2.10 -26.01 -4.12
N ARG A 447 -1.88 -25.62 -2.86
CA ARG A 447 -0.58 -25.13 -2.40
C ARG A 447 0.26 -26.28 -1.87
N LEU A 448 1.44 -26.47 -2.46
CA LEU A 448 2.43 -27.44 -2.01
C LEU A 448 3.05 -27.04 -0.66
N LYS A 449 3.43 -28.06 0.10
CA LYS A 449 4.37 -27.93 1.21
C LYS A 449 5.74 -27.49 0.68
N PRO A 450 6.60 -26.89 1.54
CA PRO A 450 7.94 -26.52 1.16
C PRO A 450 8.71 -27.72 0.60
N LYS A 451 9.53 -27.50 -0.42
CA LYS A 451 10.35 -28.55 -1.05
C LYS A 451 11.11 -29.40 -0.03
N LYS A 452 11.69 -28.76 0.99
CA LYS A 452 12.42 -29.42 2.10
C LYS A 452 11.55 -30.36 2.94
N GLU A 453 10.25 -30.12 3.02
CA GLU A 453 9.31 -31.03 3.69
C GLU A 453 8.96 -32.20 2.77
N ILE A 454 8.73 -31.93 1.48
CA ILE A 454 8.44 -32.97 0.48
C ILE A 454 9.63 -33.93 0.31
N GLU A 455 10.86 -33.41 0.32
CA GLU A 455 12.10 -34.21 0.25
C GLU A 455 12.27 -35.18 1.43
N LYS A 456 11.57 -34.95 2.55
CA LYS A 456 11.60 -35.83 3.73
C LYS A 456 10.49 -36.88 3.70
N LEU A 457 9.56 -36.79 2.76
CA LEU A 457 8.48 -37.76 2.63
C LEU A 457 8.98 -39.01 1.91
N ASP A 458 8.36 -40.15 2.20
CA ASP A 458 8.56 -41.36 1.41
C ASP A 458 8.23 -41.09 -0.06
N ASN A 459 8.94 -41.75 -0.98
CA ASN A 459 8.77 -41.58 -2.43
C ASN A 459 7.32 -41.81 -2.89
N GLN A 460 6.57 -42.63 -2.16
CA GLN A 460 5.16 -42.94 -2.40
C GLN A 460 4.19 -42.17 -1.48
N SER A 461 4.61 -41.05 -0.89
CA SER A 461 3.68 -40.20 -0.14
C SER A 461 2.88 -39.31 -1.08
N THR A 462 1.58 -39.16 -0.80
CA THR A 462 0.67 -38.19 -1.46
C THR A 462 0.41 -36.94 -0.60
N ASP A 463 1.03 -36.85 0.58
CA ASP A 463 0.82 -35.77 1.55
C ASP A 463 1.65 -34.51 1.19
N LEU A 464 1.43 -34.01 -0.02
CA LEU A 464 2.22 -32.96 -0.68
C LEU A 464 1.69 -31.54 -0.44
N PHE A 465 0.43 -31.41 -0.05
CA PHE A 465 -0.28 -30.14 -0.05
C PHE A 465 -0.53 -29.63 1.37
N TYR A 466 -0.57 -28.31 1.53
CA TYR A 466 -1.13 -27.71 2.73
C TYR A 466 -2.64 -27.97 2.80
N PRO A 467 -3.20 -28.16 4.01
CA PRO A 467 -4.64 -28.32 4.18
C PRO A 467 -5.43 -27.15 3.55
N SER A 468 -6.41 -27.48 2.71
CA SER A 468 -7.34 -26.52 2.11
C SER A 468 -8.73 -26.63 2.74
N LEU A 469 -9.55 -25.59 2.61
CA LEU A 469 -10.92 -25.61 3.17
C LEU A 469 -11.74 -26.79 2.59
N ILE A 470 -11.57 -27.07 1.30
CA ILE A 470 -12.41 -28.01 0.56
C ILE A 470 -11.85 -29.43 0.58
N ASP A 471 -10.53 -29.59 0.42
CA ASP A 471 -9.91 -30.92 0.29
C ASP A 471 -9.66 -31.57 1.65
N ASN A 472 -9.43 -30.77 2.69
CA ASN A 472 -9.08 -31.25 4.01
C ASN A 472 -10.10 -30.83 5.03
N HIS A 473 -10.42 -29.53 5.09
CA HIS A 473 -11.07 -29.06 6.30
C HIS A 473 -12.54 -29.49 6.41
N TYR A 474 -13.32 -29.19 5.37
CA TYR A 474 -14.73 -29.55 5.31
C TYR A 474 -14.98 -31.07 5.35
N PRO A 475 -14.21 -31.94 4.65
CA PRO A 475 -14.36 -33.39 4.78
C PRO A 475 -14.08 -33.94 6.18
N HIS A 476 -13.18 -33.30 6.95
CA HIS A 476 -12.85 -33.69 8.32
C HIS A 476 -13.59 -32.88 9.38
N ARG A 477 -14.66 -32.17 9.00
CA ARG A 477 -15.46 -31.39 9.96
C ARG A 477 -16.01 -32.30 11.08
N PRO A 478 -16.27 -31.76 12.28
CA PRO A 478 -16.83 -32.53 13.39
C PRO A 478 -18.11 -33.28 13.01
N HIS A 479 -18.37 -34.41 13.66
CA HIS A 479 -19.54 -35.25 13.36
C HIS A 479 -20.86 -34.50 13.60
N GLU A 480 -20.88 -33.56 14.54
CA GLU A 480 -22.04 -32.69 14.81
C GLU A 480 -22.36 -31.75 13.64
N MET A 481 -21.46 -31.66 12.66
CA MET A 481 -21.57 -30.84 11.45
C MET A 481 -21.75 -31.70 10.19
N GLU A 482 -22.14 -32.96 10.29
CA GLU A 482 -22.27 -33.81 9.10
C GLU A 482 -23.34 -33.28 8.12
N ASP A 483 -24.42 -32.68 8.65
CA ASP A 483 -25.55 -32.17 7.86
C ASP A 483 -25.36 -30.75 7.28
N ILE A 484 -24.26 -30.05 7.62
CA ILE A 484 -24.04 -28.71 7.07
C ILE A 484 -23.39 -28.77 5.69
N SER A 485 -23.87 -27.90 4.78
CA SER A 485 -23.30 -27.75 3.45
C SER A 485 -21.93 -27.06 3.49
N LEU A 486 -21.12 -27.21 2.42
CA LEU A 486 -19.85 -26.47 2.28
C LEU A 486 -20.06 -24.96 2.32
N PHE A 487 -21.19 -24.49 1.79
CA PHE A 487 -21.56 -23.08 1.82
C PHE A 487 -21.81 -22.60 3.25
N ASP A 488 -22.61 -23.32 4.03
CA ASP A 488 -22.86 -23.01 5.44
C ASP A 488 -21.59 -23.09 6.27
N TYR A 489 -20.76 -24.11 6.01
CA TYR A 489 -19.49 -24.27 6.68
C TYR A 489 -18.55 -23.07 6.44
N ALA A 490 -18.35 -22.70 5.17
CA ALA A 490 -17.45 -21.62 4.81
C ALA A 490 -17.96 -20.25 5.27
N SER A 491 -19.27 -20.02 5.24
CA SER A 491 -19.88 -18.74 5.62
C SER A 491 -19.93 -18.53 7.14
N LYS A 492 -20.18 -19.58 7.92
CA LYS A 492 -20.43 -19.48 9.36
C LYS A 492 -19.23 -19.85 10.22
N TYR A 493 -18.21 -20.54 9.70
CA TYR A 493 -17.13 -21.05 10.54
C TYR A 493 -15.74 -20.56 10.11
N ASP A 494 -14.91 -20.27 11.11
CA ASP A 494 -13.49 -19.94 10.97
C ASP A 494 -12.61 -20.96 11.71
N ILE A 495 -11.44 -21.26 11.15
CA ILE A 495 -10.49 -22.24 11.69
C ILE A 495 -9.44 -21.52 12.54
N VAL A 496 -9.27 -21.93 13.80
CA VAL A 496 -8.35 -21.34 14.78
C VAL A 496 -7.32 -22.37 15.25
N LYS A 497 -6.04 -22.17 14.89
CA LYS A 497 -4.97 -23.18 15.04
C LYS A 497 -4.31 -23.32 16.42
N LYS A 498 -4.38 -22.30 17.30
CA LYS A 498 -3.45 -22.22 18.46
C LYS A 498 -4.09 -22.04 19.84
N LYS A 499 -5.24 -21.40 19.96
CA LYS A 499 -5.90 -21.20 21.26
C LYS A 499 -7.41 -21.33 21.07
N LYS A 500 -8.06 -22.07 21.99
CA LYS A 500 -9.51 -21.98 22.17
C LYS A 500 -9.82 -20.53 22.53
N PRO A 501 -10.57 -19.79 21.70
CA PRO A 501 -10.80 -18.38 22.00
C PRO A 501 -11.65 -18.26 23.26
N TYR A 502 -11.29 -17.33 24.15
CA TYR A 502 -11.99 -17.10 25.40
C TYR A 502 -13.13 -16.11 25.16
N ASN A 503 -14.17 -16.52 24.43
CA ASN A 503 -15.40 -15.74 24.33
C ASN A 503 -16.59 -16.64 24.67
N LYS A 504 -17.30 -16.31 25.75
CA LYS A 504 -18.44 -17.11 26.25
C LYS A 504 -19.68 -17.06 25.34
N GLN A 505 -19.73 -16.14 24.37
CA GLN A 505 -20.87 -15.95 23.46
C GLN A 505 -20.73 -16.72 22.14
N LEU A 506 -19.53 -17.23 21.82
CA LEU A 506 -19.24 -17.91 20.56
C LEU A 506 -19.18 -19.42 20.79
N LYS A 507 -19.76 -20.20 19.86
CA LYS A 507 -19.65 -21.66 19.91
C LYS A 507 -18.32 -22.09 19.32
N TYR A 508 -17.71 -23.09 19.96
CA TYR A 508 -16.46 -23.68 19.52
C TYR A 508 -16.59 -25.19 19.45
N TYR A 509 -16.07 -25.76 18.38
CA TYR A 509 -16.00 -27.20 18.17
C TYR A 509 -14.54 -27.61 18.19
N ASP A 510 -14.24 -28.69 18.90
CA ASP A 510 -12.91 -29.30 18.82
C ASP A 510 -12.69 -29.78 17.40
N TYR A 511 -11.52 -29.50 16.86
CA TYR A 511 -11.21 -29.79 15.48
C TYR A 511 -9.90 -30.55 15.39
N SER A 512 -10.01 -31.86 15.65
CA SER A 512 -8.88 -32.78 15.78
C SER A 512 -7.91 -32.66 14.60
N GLY A 513 -6.62 -32.45 14.92
CA GLY A 513 -5.56 -32.25 13.93
C GLY A 513 -5.48 -30.85 13.29
N PHE A 514 -6.47 -29.98 13.51
CA PHE A 514 -6.54 -28.66 12.85
C PHE A 514 -6.76 -27.48 13.82
N GLY A 515 -7.13 -27.72 15.08
CA GLY A 515 -7.31 -26.71 16.13
C GLY A 515 -8.76 -26.64 16.61
N TYR A 516 -9.42 -25.50 16.40
CA TYR A 516 -10.83 -25.29 16.76
C TYR A 516 -11.60 -24.69 15.58
N LEU A 517 -12.87 -25.05 15.46
CA LEU A 517 -13.82 -24.31 14.62
C LEU A 517 -14.59 -23.32 15.48
N LYS A 518 -14.57 -22.08 15.05
CA LYS A 518 -15.31 -20.97 15.65
C LYS A 518 -16.51 -20.66 14.76
N GLU A 519 -17.72 -20.72 15.31
CA GLU A 519 -18.94 -20.16 14.69
C GLU A 519 -18.90 -18.61 14.72
#